data_AF-A0A0F8XQK3-F1
#
_entry.id   AF-A0A0F8XQK3-F1
#
_cell.length_a   1.000
_cell.length_b   1.000
_cell.length_c   1.000
_cell.angle_alpha   90.00
_cell.angle_beta   90.00
_cell.angle_gamma   90.00
#
_symmetry.space_group_name_H-M   'P 1'
#
loop_
_entity.id
_entity.type
_entity.pdbx_description
1 polymer ?
#
loop_
_entity_poly.entity_id
_entity_poly.type
_entity_poly.pdbx_seq_one_letter_code
_entity_poly.pdbx_strand_id
1 'polypeptide(L)'
;IFGVDFKTLENQFNQDMNIQRYREKIKTYQSRIESYIENIENLKNGDIGGIATYEKIKWFMTKGFETKTLHALERKAKLKDNRIFELQKMDNRDIELARESGNYETHNKVEIGLLMGITAAIDYKKLKTLLQVHLSEEVDKFKSIDADTLSYKDLQFWHNWANRLDKRIAQAKEIIGECKSFLNDKNISTIRSYKTHLGNI
;
A
#
# COMPACT_ATOMS: atom_id res chain seq x y z
N ILE A 1 -26.89 -14.47 44.41
CA ILE A 1 -27.71 -13.46 43.69
C ILE A 1 -26.96 -12.13 43.53
N PHE A 2 -26.13 -11.69 44.49
CA PHE A 2 -25.31 -10.46 44.41
C PHE A 2 -24.26 -10.37 43.25
N GLY A 3 -23.75 -11.50 42.73
CA GLY A 3 -22.71 -11.47 41.69
C GLY A 3 -23.17 -11.08 40.29
N VAL A 4 -24.47 -11.22 39.97
CA VAL A 4 -25.03 -10.84 38.66
C VAL A 4 -25.19 -9.32 38.57
N ASP A 5 -25.51 -8.69 39.69
CA ASP A 5 -25.75 -7.25 39.78
C ASP A 5 -24.42 -6.46 39.66
N PHE A 6 -23.38 -6.91 40.36
CA PHE A 6 -22.05 -6.31 40.26
C PHE A 6 -21.47 -6.39 38.84
N LYS A 7 -21.58 -7.53 38.17
CA LYS A 7 -21.10 -7.69 36.78
C LYS A 7 -21.87 -6.80 35.80
N THR A 8 -23.16 -6.58 36.05
CA THR A 8 -23.99 -5.71 35.21
C THR A 8 -23.58 -4.25 35.38
N LEU A 9 -23.40 -3.80 36.63
CA LEU A 9 -22.91 -2.47 36.97
C LEU A 9 -21.49 -2.21 36.44
N GLU A 10 -20.58 -3.18 36.57
CA GLU A 10 -19.22 -3.09 36.02
C GLU A 10 -19.23 -2.94 34.49
N ASN A 11 -20.06 -3.70 33.79
CA ASN A 11 -20.20 -3.59 32.34
C ASN A 11 -20.74 -2.22 31.92
N GLN A 12 -21.74 -1.70 32.63
CA GLN A 12 -22.30 -0.36 32.38
C GLN A 12 -21.24 0.72 32.60
N PHE A 13 -20.52 0.67 33.73
CA PHE A 13 -19.45 1.61 34.03
C PHE A 13 -18.36 1.59 32.95
N ASN A 14 -17.90 0.40 32.55
CA ASN A 14 -16.92 0.25 31.48
C ASN A 14 -17.42 0.82 30.15
N GLN A 15 -18.70 0.61 29.84
CA GLN A 15 -19.33 1.16 28.65
C GLN A 15 -19.36 2.69 28.69
N ASP A 16 -19.75 3.29 29.80
CA ASP A 16 -19.81 4.76 29.97
C ASP A 16 -18.42 5.40 29.87
N MET A 17 -17.41 4.79 30.50
CA MET A 17 -16.02 5.21 30.38
C MET A 17 -15.52 5.13 28.92
N ASN A 18 -15.88 4.07 28.20
CA ASN A 18 -15.54 3.94 26.79
C ASN A 18 -16.24 4.99 25.93
N ILE A 19 -17.53 5.29 26.20
CA ILE A 19 -18.29 6.34 25.51
C ILE A 19 -17.60 7.69 25.64
N GLN A 20 -17.23 8.08 26.87
CA GLN A 20 -16.53 9.34 27.13
C GLN A 20 -15.20 9.39 26.37
N ARG A 21 -14.37 8.35 26.50
CA ARG A 21 -13.08 8.25 25.79
C ARG A 21 -13.24 8.35 24.27
N TYR A 22 -14.24 7.68 23.70
CA TYR A 22 -14.49 7.73 22.26
C TYR A 22 -14.90 9.14 21.81
N ARG A 23 -15.78 9.81 22.55
CA ARG A 23 -16.19 11.19 22.28
C ARG A 23 -15.01 12.16 22.30
N GLU A 24 -14.22 12.13 23.37
CA GLU A 24 -13.04 12.99 23.50
C GLU A 24 -12.05 12.77 22.35
N LYS A 25 -11.83 11.51 21.98
CA LYS A 25 -10.93 11.16 20.89
C LYS A 25 -11.45 11.67 19.54
N ILE A 26 -12.74 11.47 19.25
CA ILE A 26 -13.37 11.98 18.02
C ILE A 26 -13.23 13.50 17.95
N LYS A 27 -13.60 14.22 19.02
CA LYS A 27 -13.47 15.68 19.10
C LYS A 27 -12.03 16.16 18.91
N THR A 28 -11.05 15.43 19.45
CA THR A 28 -9.62 15.72 19.26
C THR A 28 -9.17 15.61 17.80
N TYR A 29 -9.68 14.63 17.05
CA TYR A 29 -9.40 14.53 15.61
C TYR A 29 -10.20 15.56 14.80
N GLN A 30 -11.45 15.83 15.18
CA GLN A 30 -12.28 16.85 14.54
C GLN A 30 -11.66 18.24 14.65
N SER A 31 -11.03 18.59 15.79
CA SER A 31 -10.33 19.88 15.93
C SER A 31 -9.13 20.04 14.98
N ARG A 32 -8.62 18.93 14.43
CA ARG A 32 -7.51 18.90 13.47
C ARG A 32 -7.96 18.54 12.05
N ILE A 33 -9.27 18.40 11.82
CA ILE A 33 -9.78 17.80 10.57
C ILE A 33 -9.45 18.64 9.34
N GLU A 34 -9.43 19.97 9.45
CA GLU A 34 -9.07 20.84 8.33
C GLU A 34 -7.63 20.61 7.86
N SER A 35 -6.69 20.40 8.80
CA SER A 35 -5.31 20.05 8.45
C SER A 35 -5.23 18.69 7.74
N TYR A 36 -6.06 17.72 8.15
CA TYR A 36 -6.15 16.44 7.44
C TYR A 36 -6.73 16.60 6.03
N ILE A 37 -7.78 17.39 5.87
CA ILE A 37 -8.40 17.68 4.57
C ILE A 37 -7.39 18.33 3.62
N GLU A 38 -6.66 19.35 4.08
CA GLU A 38 -5.61 20.00 3.30
C GLU A 38 -4.51 19.00 2.89
N ASN A 39 -4.04 18.18 3.83
CA ASN A 39 -3.05 17.15 3.55
C ASN A 39 -3.55 16.13 2.51
N ILE A 40 -4.82 15.72 2.59
CA ILE A 40 -5.43 14.76 1.66
C ILE A 40 -5.61 15.39 0.29
N GLU A 41 -5.99 16.66 0.21
CA GLU A 41 -6.13 17.36 -1.05
C GLU A 41 -4.77 17.55 -1.74
N ASN A 42 -3.74 17.90 -0.98
CA ASN A 42 -2.35 17.91 -1.45
C ASN A 42 -1.89 16.52 -1.94
N LEU A 43 -2.33 15.44 -1.29
CA LEU A 43 -2.05 14.07 -1.74
C LEU A 43 -2.75 13.72 -3.05
N LYS A 44 -4.00 14.16 -3.24
CA LYS A 44 -4.80 13.88 -4.43
C LYS A 44 -4.31 14.68 -5.64
N ASN A 45 -4.18 15.99 -5.45
CA ASN A 45 -4.10 16.99 -6.52
C ASN A 45 -2.90 17.93 -6.43
N GLY A 46 -2.18 17.98 -5.31
CA GLY A 46 -0.95 18.77 -5.19
C GLY A 46 0.24 18.14 -5.92
N ASP A 47 1.46 18.55 -5.58
CA ASP A 47 2.72 18.04 -6.18
C ASP A 47 2.87 16.52 -6.06
N ILE A 48 2.22 15.93 -5.05
CA ILE A 48 2.18 14.48 -4.87
C ILE A 48 1.30 13.82 -5.94
N GLY A 49 0.19 14.45 -6.34
CA GLY A 49 -0.58 14.11 -7.55
C GLY A 49 -1.06 12.66 -7.61
N GLY A 50 -1.65 12.15 -6.53
CA GLY A 50 -2.06 10.74 -6.41
C GLY A 50 -3.05 10.28 -7.48
N ILE A 51 -3.99 11.13 -7.89
CA ILE A 51 -4.97 10.81 -8.94
C ILE A 51 -4.30 10.67 -10.31
N ALA A 52 -3.48 11.65 -10.68
CA ALA A 52 -2.72 11.62 -11.93
C ALA A 52 -1.74 10.42 -11.96
N THR A 53 -1.09 10.16 -10.83
CA THR A 53 -0.20 9.01 -10.66
C THR A 53 -0.95 7.69 -10.85
N TYR A 54 -2.13 7.55 -10.25
CA TYR A 54 -2.99 6.37 -10.42
C TYR A 54 -3.37 6.13 -11.88
N GLU A 55 -3.84 7.15 -12.60
CA GLU A 55 -4.23 6.96 -14.01
C GLU A 55 -3.02 6.60 -14.90
N LYS A 56 -1.85 7.21 -14.63
CA LYS A 56 -0.62 6.90 -15.37
C LYS A 56 -0.16 5.45 -15.14
N ILE A 57 -0.06 5.00 -13.88
CA ILE A 57 0.34 3.61 -13.58
C ILE A 57 -0.67 2.61 -14.10
N LYS A 58 -1.98 2.89 -13.97
CA LYS A 58 -3.05 2.05 -14.49
C LYS A 58 -2.93 1.89 -16.01
N TRP A 59 -2.62 2.95 -16.75
CA TRP A 59 -2.39 2.84 -18.19
C TRP A 59 -1.23 1.88 -18.50
N PHE A 60 -0.09 2.01 -17.80
CA PHE A 60 1.04 1.08 -17.98
C PHE A 60 0.67 -0.36 -17.65
N MET A 61 -0.03 -0.57 -16.53
CA MET A 61 -0.41 -1.90 -16.04
C MET A 61 -1.59 -2.55 -16.78
N THR A 62 -2.19 -1.86 -17.75
CA THR A 62 -3.30 -2.38 -18.56
C THR A 62 -3.01 -2.40 -20.06
N LYS A 63 -2.25 -1.42 -20.55
CA LYS A 63 -2.01 -1.21 -21.99
C LYS A 63 -0.56 -0.87 -22.34
N GLY A 64 0.23 -0.37 -21.39
CA GLY A 64 1.59 0.12 -21.68
C GLY A 64 2.66 -0.95 -21.87
N PHE A 65 2.35 -2.21 -21.54
CA PHE A 65 3.23 -3.36 -21.77
C PHE A 65 2.46 -4.56 -22.33
N GLU A 66 3.18 -5.48 -22.96
CA GLU A 66 2.65 -6.76 -23.42
C GLU A 66 2.19 -7.62 -22.22
N THR A 67 1.16 -8.45 -22.41
CA THR A 67 0.57 -9.30 -21.36
C THR A 67 1.59 -10.15 -20.60
N LYS A 68 2.58 -10.74 -21.30
CA LYS A 68 3.65 -11.53 -20.67
C LYS A 68 4.50 -10.69 -19.71
N THR A 69 4.81 -9.45 -20.11
CA THR A 69 5.56 -8.49 -19.29
C THR A 69 4.76 -8.09 -18.06
N LEU A 70 3.47 -7.80 -18.22
CA LEU A 70 2.58 -7.46 -17.11
C LEU A 70 2.51 -8.58 -16.07
N HIS A 71 2.31 -9.83 -16.50
CA HIS A 71 2.27 -10.97 -15.57
C HIS A 71 3.61 -11.20 -14.86
N ALA A 72 4.74 -11.01 -15.55
CA ALA A 72 6.06 -11.12 -14.93
C ALA A 72 6.26 -10.03 -13.85
N LEU A 73 5.86 -8.79 -14.13
CA LEU A 73 5.91 -7.68 -13.17
C LEU A 73 4.99 -7.92 -11.97
N GLU A 74 3.74 -8.35 -12.18
CA GLU A 74 2.81 -8.68 -11.08
C GLU A 74 3.35 -9.82 -10.20
N ARG A 75 3.97 -10.84 -10.81
CA ARG A 75 4.60 -11.94 -10.07
C ARG A 75 5.80 -11.47 -9.26
N LYS A 76 6.70 -10.69 -9.87
CA LYS A 76 7.85 -10.08 -9.19
C LYS A 76 7.41 -9.17 -8.04
N ALA A 77 6.36 -8.38 -8.23
CA ALA A 77 5.77 -7.53 -7.19
C ALA A 77 5.25 -8.34 -5.99
N LYS A 78 4.58 -9.47 -6.22
CA LYS A 78 4.13 -10.37 -5.15
C LYS A 78 5.30 -10.94 -4.35
N LEU A 79 6.41 -11.27 -5.02
CA LEU A 79 7.63 -11.78 -4.41
C LEU A 79 8.50 -10.67 -3.80
N LYS A 80 8.16 -9.39 -4.04
CA LYS A 80 9.03 -8.23 -3.76
C LYS A 80 10.42 -8.37 -4.38
N ASP A 81 10.51 -9.08 -5.50
CA ASP A 81 11.74 -9.26 -6.26
C ASP A 81 11.86 -8.14 -7.28
N ASN A 82 12.79 -7.24 -7.03
CA ASN A 82 13.03 -6.07 -7.87
C ASN A 82 14.20 -6.25 -8.84
N ARG A 83 14.82 -7.43 -8.91
CA ARG A 83 16.02 -7.65 -9.72
C ARG A 83 15.66 -8.34 -11.03
N ILE A 84 16.46 -8.08 -12.06
CA ILE A 84 16.38 -8.75 -13.35
C ILE A 84 17.67 -9.54 -13.53
N PHE A 85 17.55 -10.82 -13.84
CA PHE A 85 18.68 -11.71 -14.02
C PHE A 85 18.75 -12.25 -15.44
N GLU A 86 19.96 -12.36 -15.95
CA GLU A 86 20.30 -13.13 -17.14
C GLU A 86 21.02 -14.41 -16.74
N LEU A 87 20.74 -15.50 -17.47
CA LEU A 87 21.46 -16.76 -17.29
C LEU A 87 22.66 -16.76 -18.24
N GLN A 88 23.85 -16.60 -17.69
CA GLN A 88 25.10 -16.66 -18.45
C GLN A 88 25.74 -18.03 -18.27
N LYS A 89 26.09 -18.69 -19.37
CA LYS A 89 26.77 -19.98 -19.33
C LYS A 89 28.11 -19.85 -18.58
N MET A 90 28.32 -20.74 -17.60
CA MET A 90 29.59 -20.84 -16.86
C MET A 90 30.71 -21.35 -17.78
N ASP A 91 31.96 -21.02 -17.45
CA ASP A 91 33.11 -21.65 -18.10
C ASP A 91 33.17 -23.14 -17.76
N ASN A 92 33.75 -23.96 -18.64
CA ASN A 92 33.83 -25.41 -18.46
C ASN A 92 34.53 -25.78 -17.14
N ARG A 93 35.56 -25.01 -16.76
CA ARG A 93 36.27 -25.18 -15.49
C ARG A 93 35.35 -24.95 -14.27
N ASP A 94 34.53 -23.91 -14.31
CA ASP A 94 33.59 -23.61 -13.21
C ASP A 94 32.49 -24.66 -13.10
N ILE A 95 32.04 -25.21 -14.24
CA ILE A 95 31.06 -26.31 -14.29
C ILE A 95 31.65 -27.59 -13.64
N GLU A 96 32.91 -27.91 -13.93
CA GLU A 96 33.58 -29.07 -13.32
C GLU A 96 33.69 -28.91 -11.80
N LEU A 97 34.14 -27.74 -11.33
CA LEU A 97 34.23 -27.43 -9.88
C LEU A 97 32.86 -27.45 -9.19
N ALA A 98 31.82 -26.92 -9.84
CA ALA A 98 30.46 -26.95 -9.32
C ALA A 98 29.97 -28.40 -9.15
N ARG A 99 30.24 -29.26 -10.13
CA ARG A 99 29.86 -30.68 -10.11
C ARG A 99 30.58 -31.47 -9.02
N GLU A 100 31.86 -31.19 -8.79
CA GLU A 100 32.62 -31.77 -7.67
C GLU A 100 31.98 -31.42 -6.31
N SER A 101 31.33 -30.25 -6.23
CA SER A 101 30.58 -29.81 -5.04
C SER A 101 29.12 -30.29 -5.01
N GLY A 102 28.70 -31.12 -5.97
CA GLY A 102 27.33 -31.62 -6.09
C GLY A 102 26.33 -30.64 -6.73
N ASN A 103 26.79 -29.51 -7.26
CA ASN A 103 25.96 -28.57 -8.01
C ASN A 103 26.05 -28.85 -9.52
N TYR A 104 24.90 -29.12 -10.15
CA TYR A 104 24.81 -29.44 -11.58
C TYR A 104 24.35 -28.25 -12.45
N GLU A 105 24.20 -27.06 -11.87
CA GLU A 105 23.92 -25.85 -12.64
C GLU A 105 25.06 -25.55 -13.62
N THR A 106 24.69 -25.09 -14.81
CA THR A 106 25.63 -24.77 -15.89
C THR A 106 25.62 -23.28 -16.25
N HIS A 107 24.81 -22.50 -15.54
CA HIS A 107 24.58 -21.09 -15.79
C HIS A 107 24.64 -20.30 -14.47
N ASN A 108 25.29 -19.16 -14.51
CA ASN A 108 25.25 -18.15 -13.45
C ASN A 108 24.07 -17.19 -13.67
N LYS A 109 23.37 -16.82 -12.59
CA LYS A 109 22.42 -15.70 -12.61
C LYS A 109 23.21 -14.39 -12.44
N VAL A 110 23.26 -13.58 -13.49
CA VAL A 110 23.91 -12.26 -13.46
C VAL A 110 22.84 -11.18 -13.39
N GLU A 111 22.94 -10.28 -12.40
CA GLU A 111 22.02 -9.15 -12.29
C GLU A 111 22.29 -8.16 -13.41
N ILE A 112 21.28 -7.94 -14.26
CA ILE A 112 21.35 -7.05 -15.43
C ILE A 112 20.46 -5.82 -15.29
N GLY A 113 19.68 -5.72 -14.22
CA GLY A 113 18.84 -4.57 -13.98
C GLY A 113 18.13 -4.59 -12.63
N LEU A 114 17.79 -3.39 -12.17
CA LEU A 114 17.02 -3.16 -10.96
C LEU A 114 15.75 -2.37 -11.30
N LEU A 115 14.62 -2.88 -10.83
CA LEU A 115 13.30 -2.27 -10.94
C LEU A 115 13.01 -1.44 -9.71
N MET A 116 12.59 -0.20 -9.90
CA MET A 116 12.10 0.65 -8.81
C MET A 116 10.58 0.55 -8.73
N GLY A 117 10.05 0.68 -7.51
CA GLY A 117 8.59 0.75 -7.32
C GLY A 117 7.84 -0.53 -7.68
N ILE A 118 8.47 -1.71 -7.62
CA ILE A 118 7.88 -2.95 -8.17
C ILE A 118 6.53 -3.28 -7.53
N THR A 119 6.33 -2.93 -6.26
CA THR A 119 5.07 -3.14 -5.54
C THR A 119 3.90 -2.36 -6.16
N ALA A 120 4.19 -1.25 -6.85
CA ALA A 120 3.19 -0.46 -7.55
C ALA A 120 2.43 -1.26 -8.62
N ALA A 121 3.03 -2.31 -9.19
CA ALA A 121 2.37 -3.17 -10.19
C ALA A 121 1.10 -3.84 -9.65
N ILE A 122 0.98 -4.04 -8.33
CA ILE A 122 -0.19 -4.64 -7.69
C ILE A 122 -0.95 -3.64 -6.80
N ASP A 123 -0.23 -2.77 -6.10
CA ASP A 123 -0.81 -1.94 -5.05
C ASP A 123 -1.50 -0.67 -5.56
N TYR A 124 -1.23 -0.24 -6.80
CA TYR A 124 -1.91 0.91 -7.40
C TYR A 124 -3.44 0.78 -7.38
N LYS A 125 -3.97 -0.45 -7.46
CA LYS A 125 -5.41 -0.71 -7.43
C LYS A 125 -6.05 -0.29 -6.11
N LYS A 126 -5.29 -0.33 -5.00
CA LYS A 126 -5.74 0.10 -3.67
C LYS A 126 -5.82 1.63 -3.56
N LEU A 127 -5.02 2.35 -4.35
CA LEU A 127 -4.88 3.81 -4.25
C LEU A 127 -6.21 4.52 -4.52
N LYS A 128 -6.98 4.07 -5.52
CA LYS A 128 -8.28 4.66 -5.85
C LYS A 128 -9.25 4.60 -4.67
N THR A 129 -9.45 3.42 -4.10
CA THR A 129 -10.35 3.24 -2.94
C THR A 129 -9.85 4.02 -1.73
N LEU A 130 -8.54 4.03 -1.50
CA LEU A 130 -7.94 4.76 -0.37
C LEU A 130 -8.18 6.27 -0.49
N LEU A 131 -7.94 6.86 -1.67
CA LEU A 131 -8.10 8.29 -1.89
C LEU A 131 -9.58 8.72 -1.95
N GLN A 132 -10.43 7.96 -2.63
CA GLN A 132 -11.83 8.35 -2.85
C GLN A 132 -12.71 8.03 -1.63
N VAL A 133 -12.65 6.80 -1.12
CA VAL A 133 -13.54 6.36 -0.06
C VAL A 133 -12.98 6.74 1.31
N HIS A 134 -11.79 6.24 1.64
CA HIS A 134 -11.29 6.33 3.02
C HIS A 134 -10.76 7.71 3.41
N LEU A 135 -10.23 8.46 2.44
CA LEU A 135 -9.64 9.77 2.69
C LEU A 135 -10.51 10.93 2.18
N SER A 136 -11.49 10.71 1.29
CA SER A 136 -12.44 11.76 0.90
C SER A 136 -13.78 11.56 1.62
N GLU A 137 -14.58 10.58 1.17
CA GLU A 137 -15.97 10.41 1.65
C GLU A 137 -16.07 10.19 3.16
N GLU A 138 -15.20 9.36 3.75
CA GLU A 138 -15.23 9.10 5.19
C GLU A 138 -14.75 10.30 6.01
N VAL A 139 -13.83 11.11 5.49
CA VAL A 139 -13.36 12.33 6.16
C VAL A 139 -14.45 13.39 6.18
N ASP A 140 -15.16 13.58 5.06
CA ASP A 140 -16.29 14.51 4.97
C ASP A 140 -17.41 14.10 5.93
N LYS A 141 -17.72 12.79 5.99
CA LYS A 141 -18.67 12.25 6.98
C LYS A 141 -18.19 12.50 8.41
N PHE A 142 -16.93 12.17 8.73
CA PHE A 142 -16.35 12.38 10.06
C PHE A 142 -16.31 13.86 10.50
N LYS A 143 -16.18 14.79 9.56
CA LYS A 143 -16.29 16.23 9.84
C LYS A 143 -17.70 16.61 10.29
N SER A 144 -18.72 15.98 9.72
CA SER A 144 -20.13 16.32 9.93
C SER A 144 -20.80 15.67 11.15
N ILE A 145 -20.21 14.61 11.72
CA ILE A 145 -20.80 13.92 12.87
C ILE A 145 -20.72 14.76 14.15
N ASP A 146 -21.75 14.66 14.98
CA ASP A 146 -21.72 15.15 16.35
C ASP A 146 -21.48 13.99 17.33
N ALA A 147 -20.28 13.96 17.93
CA ALA A 147 -19.88 12.91 18.86
C ALA A 147 -20.83 12.77 20.08
N ASP A 148 -21.54 13.82 20.47
CA ASP A 148 -22.40 13.78 21.65
C ASP A 148 -23.72 13.03 21.38
N THR A 149 -24.15 12.95 20.11
CA THR A 149 -25.40 12.30 19.71
C THR A 149 -25.23 10.89 19.15
N LEU A 150 -23.99 10.44 18.93
CA LEU A 150 -23.73 9.12 18.34
C LEU A 150 -24.08 7.96 19.29
N SER A 151 -24.53 6.85 18.69
CA SER A 151 -24.69 5.57 19.39
C SER A 151 -23.33 5.00 19.81
N TYR A 152 -23.31 4.10 20.80
CA TYR A 152 -22.06 3.43 21.21
C TYR A 152 -21.34 2.72 20.06
N LYS A 153 -22.09 2.09 19.15
CA LYS A 153 -21.53 1.41 17.97
C LYS A 153 -20.88 2.40 17.00
N ASP A 154 -21.53 3.53 16.75
CA ASP A 154 -21.00 4.56 15.85
C ASP A 154 -19.79 5.26 16.47
N LEU A 155 -19.81 5.53 17.78
CA LEU A 155 -18.66 6.02 18.53
C LEU A 155 -17.47 5.08 18.39
N GLN A 156 -17.69 3.77 18.57
CA GLN A 156 -16.64 2.78 18.41
C GLN A 156 -16.09 2.74 16.97
N PHE A 157 -16.97 2.78 15.97
CA PHE A 157 -16.58 2.83 14.56
C PHE A 157 -15.71 4.05 14.26
N TRP A 158 -16.18 5.25 14.59
CA TRP A 158 -15.47 6.50 14.29
C TRP A 158 -14.22 6.70 15.12
N HIS A 159 -14.19 6.22 16.37
CA HIS A 159 -12.97 6.14 17.16
C HIS A 159 -11.91 5.28 16.46
N ASN A 160 -12.29 4.08 16.01
CA ASN A 160 -11.37 3.16 15.34
C ASN A 160 -10.92 3.69 13.98
N TRP A 161 -11.84 4.35 13.26
CA TRP A 161 -11.53 5.04 12.02
C TRP A 161 -10.50 6.15 12.23
N ALA A 162 -10.73 7.04 13.21
CA ALA A 162 -9.85 8.16 13.52
C ALA A 162 -8.44 7.68 13.88
N ASN A 163 -8.34 6.62 14.70
CA ASN A 163 -7.04 6.00 15.04
C ASN A 163 -6.30 5.38 13.85
N ARG A 164 -6.95 5.19 12.71
CA ARG A 164 -6.35 4.64 11.49
C ARG A 164 -6.10 5.72 10.42
N LEU A 165 -6.53 6.95 10.63
CA LEU A 165 -6.45 8.03 9.65
C LEU A 165 -4.99 8.31 9.24
N ASP A 166 -4.11 8.54 10.22
CA ASP A 166 -2.68 8.80 9.95
C ASP A 166 -2.02 7.64 9.18
N LYS A 167 -2.34 6.40 9.58
CA LYS A 167 -1.82 5.20 8.91
C LYS A 167 -2.30 5.11 7.46
N ARG A 168 -3.57 5.46 7.19
CA ARG A 168 -4.12 5.48 5.82
C ARG A 168 -3.48 6.56 4.96
N ILE A 169 -3.22 7.74 5.52
CA ILE A 169 -2.48 8.82 4.86
C ILE A 169 -1.05 8.37 4.54
N ALA A 170 -0.36 7.76 5.50
CA ALA A 170 0.99 7.22 5.30
C ALA A 170 1.01 6.12 4.21
N GLN A 171 0.04 5.22 4.24
CA GLN A 171 -0.12 4.18 3.23
C GLN A 171 -0.38 4.76 1.84
N ALA A 172 -1.19 5.82 1.72
CA ALA A 172 -1.42 6.50 0.44
C ALA A 172 -0.11 7.11 -0.07
N LYS A 173 0.66 7.79 0.80
CA LYS A 173 1.98 8.35 0.47
C LYS A 173 2.94 7.28 -0.03
N GLU A 174 3.03 6.15 0.66
CA GLU A 174 3.88 5.01 0.30
C GLU A 174 3.51 4.47 -1.09
N ILE A 175 2.24 4.17 -1.33
CA ILE A 175 1.78 3.64 -2.63
C ILE A 175 2.05 4.66 -3.75
N ILE A 176 1.80 5.95 -3.52
CA ILE A 176 2.10 6.99 -4.52
C ILE A 176 3.60 7.06 -4.79
N GLY A 177 4.44 7.00 -3.75
CA GLY A 177 5.90 6.97 -3.88
C GLY A 177 6.40 5.79 -4.70
N GLU A 178 5.88 4.59 -4.44
CA GLU A 178 6.17 3.39 -5.22
C GLU A 178 5.73 3.56 -6.69
N CYS A 179 4.52 4.09 -6.92
CA CYS A 179 4.03 4.35 -8.27
C CYS A 179 4.91 5.36 -9.01
N LYS A 180 5.34 6.45 -8.36
CA LYS A 180 6.25 7.43 -8.96
C LYS A 180 7.61 6.83 -9.29
N SER A 181 8.17 6.03 -8.38
CA SER A 181 9.41 5.29 -8.60
C SER A 181 9.29 4.33 -9.79
N PHE A 182 8.15 3.64 -9.90
CA PHE A 182 7.87 2.76 -11.04
C PHE A 182 7.77 3.53 -12.36
N LEU A 183 7.07 4.67 -12.34
CA LEU A 183 6.80 5.51 -13.51
C LEU A 183 7.99 6.37 -13.95
N ASN A 184 9.14 6.24 -13.32
CA ASN A 184 10.37 6.89 -13.75
C ASN A 184 10.77 6.40 -15.15
N ASP A 185 11.18 7.32 -16.04
CA ASP A 185 11.51 6.99 -17.43
C ASP A 185 12.65 5.99 -17.55
N LYS A 186 13.66 6.07 -16.67
CA LYS A 186 14.75 5.09 -16.60
C LYS A 186 14.21 3.70 -16.28
N ASN A 187 13.29 3.62 -15.30
CA ASN A 187 12.69 2.35 -14.90
C ASN A 187 11.83 1.73 -16.03
N ILE A 188 11.01 2.55 -16.68
CA ILE A 188 10.20 2.12 -17.83
C ILE A 188 11.12 1.63 -18.97
N SER A 189 12.20 2.35 -19.25
CA SER A 189 13.19 1.93 -20.24
C SER A 189 13.84 0.60 -19.88
N THR A 190 14.25 0.40 -18.62
CA THR A 190 14.78 -0.88 -18.11
C THR A 190 13.80 -2.03 -18.34
N ILE A 191 12.52 -1.84 -18.01
CA ILE A 191 11.47 -2.85 -18.24
C ILE A 191 11.37 -3.20 -19.72
N ARG A 192 11.41 -2.19 -20.61
CA ARG A 192 11.32 -2.41 -22.06
C ARG A 192 12.54 -3.14 -22.61
N SER A 193 13.74 -2.73 -22.19
CA SER A 193 15.01 -3.33 -22.65
C SER A 193 15.15 -4.79 -22.24
N TYR A 194 14.73 -5.13 -21.02
CA TYR A 194 14.93 -6.46 -20.44
C TYR A 194 13.64 -7.29 -20.32
N LYS A 195 12.62 -6.99 -21.12
CA LYS A 195 11.30 -7.64 -21.04
C LYS A 195 11.34 -9.17 -21.15
N THR A 196 12.30 -9.70 -21.91
CA THR A 196 12.53 -11.16 -22.08
C THR A 196 13.11 -11.82 -20.84
N HIS A 197 13.81 -11.07 -19.98
CA HIS A 197 14.49 -11.58 -18.78
C HIS A 197 13.65 -11.44 -17.50
N LEU A 198 12.54 -10.69 -17.53
CA LEU A 198 11.62 -10.57 -16.39
C LEU A 198 10.97 -11.91 -15.99
N GLY A 199 10.90 -12.85 -16.94
CA GLY A 199 10.34 -14.18 -16.76
C GLY A 199 11.22 -15.13 -15.94
N ASN A 200 12.52 -14.88 -15.91
CA ASN A 200 13.53 -15.72 -15.28
C ASN A 200 13.53 -15.43 -13.77
N ILE A 201 12.83 -16.27 -13.01
CA ILE A 201 12.88 -16.29 -11.55
C ILE A 201 13.56 -17.59 -11.14
#